data_AF-A0A4V3AUD2-F1
#
_entry.id   AF-A0A4V3AUD2-F1
#
_cell.length_a   1.000
_cell.length_b   1.000
_cell.length_c   1.000
_cell.angle_alpha   90.00
_cell.angle_beta   90.00
_cell.angle_gamma   90.00
#
_symmetry.space_group_name_H-M   'P 1'
#
loop_
_entity.id
_entity.type
_entity.pdbx_description
1 polymer ?
#
loop_
_entity_poly.entity_id
_entity_poly.type
_entity_poly.pdbx_seq_one_letter_code
_entity_poly.pdbx_strand_id
1 'polypeptide(L)'
;MAISNEELYKMIKKLPEDAKKSAYDYLKYLSYRHSRPDWEDIMVMESDEIPLSQEEERQLKNSSEFVSWEDAKRELNLPTDSKS
;
A
#
# COMPACT_ATOMS: atom_id res chain seq x y z
N MET A 1 -6.00 11.78 23.27
CA MET A 1 -7.21 11.07 23.74
C MET A 1 -6.93 9.58 23.70
N ALA A 2 -7.18 8.85 24.78
CA ALA A 2 -7.06 7.40 24.77
C ALA A 2 -8.37 6.80 24.23
N ILE A 3 -8.28 5.95 23.21
CA ILE A 3 -9.43 5.22 22.64
C ILE A 3 -9.54 3.89 23.39
N SER A 4 -10.73 3.51 23.83
CA SER A 4 -10.93 2.23 24.50
C SER A 4 -10.95 1.05 23.51
N ASN A 5 -10.54 -0.14 23.97
CA ASN A 5 -10.62 -1.36 23.16
C ASN A 5 -12.06 -1.67 22.70
N GLU A 6 -13.05 -1.32 23.52
CA GLU A 6 -14.46 -1.49 23.18
C GLU A 6 -14.92 -0.59 22.02
N GLU A 7 -14.46 0.66 22.00
CA GLU A 7 -14.74 1.59 20.89
C GLU A 7 -14.08 1.12 19.59
N LEU A 8 -12.84 0.65 19.66
CA LEU A 8 -12.13 0.10 18.49
C LEU A 8 -12.86 -1.13 17.93
N TYR A 9 -13.29 -2.04 18.79
CA TYR A 9 -14.04 -3.23 18.38
C TYR A 9 -15.40 -2.88 17.76
N LYS A 10 -16.12 -1.90 18.32
CA LYS A 10 -17.37 -1.39 17.76
C LYS A 10 -17.17 -0.77 16.38
N MET A 11 -16.03 -0.10 16.15
CA MET A 11 -15.69 0.48 14.85
C MET A 11 -15.45 -0.62 13.81
N ILE A 12 -14.62 -1.62 14.12
CA ILE A 12 -14.29 -2.73 13.21
C ILE A 12 -15.56 -3.51 12.82
N LYS A 13 -16.50 -3.69 13.76
CA LYS A 13 -17.80 -4.35 13.49
C LYS A 13 -18.67 -3.62 12.47
N LYS A 14 -18.53 -2.31 12.33
CA LYS A 14 -19.33 -1.49 11.40
C LYS A 14 -18.72 -1.40 9.99
N LEU A 15 -17.48 -1.86 9.81
CA LEU A 15 -16.82 -1.81 8.51
C LEU A 15 -17.48 -2.80 7.53
N PRO A 16 -17.63 -2.42 6.25
CA PRO A 16 -18.01 -3.36 5.20
C PRO A 16 -16.88 -4.38 4.96
N GLU A 17 -17.21 -5.57 4.42
CA GLU A 17 -16.28 -6.71 4.34
C GLU A 17 -15.02 -6.42 3.51
N ASP A 18 -15.15 -5.64 2.44
CA ASP A 18 -14.04 -5.15 1.63
C ASP A 18 -13.06 -4.30 2.45
N ALA A 19 -13.57 -3.42 3.30
CA ALA A 19 -12.77 -2.55 4.16
C ALA A 19 -12.18 -3.29 5.38
N LYS A 20 -12.77 -4.40 5.83
CA LYS A 20 -12.25 -5.18 6.96
C LYS A 20 -10.87 -5.76 6.68
N LYS A 21 -10.61 -6.19 5.44
CA LYS A 21 -9.30 -6.70 5.04
C LYS A 21 -8.22 -5.61 5.14
N SER A 22 -8.48 -4.44 4.57
CA SER A 22 -7.57 -3.29 4.66
C SER A 22 -7.35 -2.85 6.12
N ALA A 23 -8.41 -2.83 6.93
CA ALA A 23 -8.30 -2.49 8.35
C ALA A 23 -7.47 -3.53 9.12
N TYR A 24 -7.62 -4.82 8.82
CA TYR A 24 -6.80 -5.88 9.41
C TYR A 24 -5.33 -5.71 9.04
N ASP A 25 -5.02 -5.51 7.75
CA ASP A 25 -3.65 -5.34 7.28
C ASP A 25 -2.98 -4.12 7.93
N TYR A 26 -3.72 -3.01 8.07
CA TYR A 26 -3.21 -1.81 8.72
C TYR A 26 -3.00 -1.98 10.23
N LEU A 27 -3.95 -2.57 10.95
CA LEU A 27 -3.79 -2.86 12.39
C LEU A 27 -2.64 -3.84 12.64
N LYS A 28 -2.48 -4.84 11.75
CA LYS A 28 -1.35 -5.75 11.77
C LYS A 28 -0.04 -5.00 11.55
N TYR A 29 0.04 -4.11 10.56
CA TYR A 29 1.20 -3.26 10.37
C TYR A 29 1.54 -2.44 11.62
N LEU A 30 0.54 -1.79 12.23
CA LEU A 30 0.74 -1.00 13.46
C LEU A 30 1.25 -1.82 14.65
N SER A 31 0.95 -3.13 14.69
CA SER A 31 1.50 -4.03 15.71
C SER A 31 3.00 -4.29 15.57
N TYR A 32 3.55 -4.14 14.36
CA TYR A 32 4.98 -4.30 14.08
C TYR A 32 5.73 -2.96 14.03
N ARG A 33 5.09 -1.92 13.50
CA ARG A 33 5.65 -0.57 13.30
C ARG A 33 4.64 0.45 13.84
N HIS A 34 4.76 0.81 15.11
CA HIS A 34 3.85 1.76 15.76
C HIS A 34 4.27 3.23 15.57
N SER A 35 5.54 3.48 15.27
CA SER A 35 6.07 4.79 14.93
C SER A 35 6.37 4.84 13.42
N ARG A 36 5.74 5.78 12.73
CA ARG A 36 6.23 6.19 11.41
C ARG A 36 7.49 7.03 11.64
N PRO A 37 8.67 6.61 11.13
CA PRO A 37 9.87 7.42 11.23
C PRO A 37 9.67 8.73 10.46
N ASP A 38 10.23 9.81 10.99
CA ASP A 38 10.21 11.10 10.28
C ASP A 38 11.13 11.03 9.05
N TRP A 39 10.99 11.98 8.13
CA TRP A 39 11.80 11.97 6.90
C TRP A 39 13.31 11.98 7.19
N GLU A 40 13.71 12.66 8.26
CA GLU A 40 15.09 12.69 8.74
C GLU A 40 15.56 11.32 9.23
N ASP A 41 14.71 10.60 9.97
CA ASP A 41 14.98 9.22 10.40
C ASP A 41 15.08 8.27 9.21
N ILE A 42 14.21 8.45 8.20
CA ILE A 42 14.21 7.63 6.98
C ILE A 42 15.53 7.77 6.20
N MET A 43 16.09 8.97 6.14
CA MET A 43 17.34 9.21 5.41
C MET A 43 18.56 8.54 6.05
N VAL A 44 18.50 8.21 7.34
CA VAL A 44 19.59 7.57 8.09
C VAL A 44 19.35 6.09 8.40
N MET A 45 18.16 5.56 8.10
CA MET A 45 17.87 4.14 8.25
C MET A 45 18.66 3.30 7.23
N GLU A 46 19.02 2.09 7.65
CA GLU A 46 19.59 1.09 6.73
C GLU A 46 18.58 0.75 5.65
N SER A 47 19.06 0.63 4.41
CA SER A 47 18.27 0.08 3.31
C SER A 47 17.81 -1.32 3.70
N ASP A 48 16.60 -1.69 3.28
CA ASP A 48 16.19 -3.08 3.40
C ASP A 48 16.98 -3.96 2.43
N GLU A 49 17.11 -5.24 2.80
CA GLU A 49 17.73 -6.30 2.00
C GLU A 49 16.71 -6.95 1.06
N ILE A 50 15.53 -6.34 0.90
CA ILE A 50 14.47 -6.87 0.05
C ILE A 50 14.82 -6.49 -1.39
N PRO A 51 15.07 -7.47 -2.28
CA PRO A 51 15.36 -7.15 -3.67
C PRO A 51 14.13 -6.55 -4.33
N LEU A 52 14.37 -5.60 -5.24
CA LEU A 52 13.31 -5.05 -6.07
C LEU A 52 12.60 -6.17 -6.82
N SER A 53 11.28 -6.09 -6.88
CA SER A 53 10.49 -6.90 -7.80
C SER A 53 10.83 -6.54 -9.25
N GLN A 54 10.54 -7.46 -10.17
CA GLN A 54 10.75 -7.22 -11.61
C GLN A 54 10.05 -5.95 -12.10
N GLU A 55 8.92 -5.60 -11.49
CA GLU A 55 8.16 -4.41 -11.82
C GLU A 55 8.84 -3.13 -11.28
N GLU A 56 9.28 -3.14 -10.02
CA GLU A 56 10.02 -2.02 -9.45
C GLU A 56 11.33 -1.77 -10.19
N GLU A 57 12.03 -2.83 -10.62
CA GLU A 57 13.18 -2.70 -11.50
C GLU A 57 12.83 -2.06 -12.84
N ARG A 58 11.70 -2.44 -13.45
CA ARG A 58 11.22 -1.89 -14.72
C ARG A 58 10.88 -0.42 -14.57
N GLN A 59 10.21 -0.03 -13.49
CA GLN A 59 9.86 1.36 -13.18
C GLN A 59 11.11 2.20 -12.91
N LEU A 60 12.08 1.67 -12.16
CA LEU A 60 13.33 2.36 -11.87
C LEU A 60 14.17 2.62 -13.14
N LYS A 61 14.14 1.68 -14.09
CA LYS A 61 14.83 1.80 -15.39
C LYS A 61 14.07 2.65 -16.41
N ASN A 62 12.80 2.94 -16.18
CA ASN A 62 11.97 3.72 -17.08
C ASN A 62 12.15 5.22 -16.78
N SER A 63 12.61 5.99 -17.77
CA SER A 63 12.76 7.44 -17.66
C SER A 63 11.47 8.23 -17.92
N SER A 64 10.37 7.53 -18.23
CA SER A 64 9.07 8.16 -18.43
C SER A 64 8.43 8.50 -17.08
N GLU A 65 8.10 9.77 -16.88
CA GLU A 65 7.31 10.24 -15.74
C GLU A 65 5.85 9.73 -15.77
N PHE A 66 5.43 9.12 -16.88
CA PHE A 66 4.06 8.67 -17.12
C PHE A 66 4.00 7.17 -17.44
N VAL A 67 2.94 6.53 -16.96
CA VAL A 67 2.57 5.15 -17.33
C VAL A 67 1.63 5.20 -18.54
N SER A 68 1.83 4.35 -19.53
CA SER A 68 0.92 4.31 -20.68
C SER A 68 -0.44 3.76 -20.26
N TRP A 69 -1.51 4.22 -20.92
CA TRP A 69 -2.87 3.74 -20.63
C TRP A 69 -3.02 2.22 -20.81
N GLU A 70 -2.30 1.64 -21.77
CA GLU A 70 -2.30 0.19 -21.99
C GLU A 70 -1.54 -0.58 -20.91
N ASP A 71 -0.46 -0.02 -20.38
CA ASP A 71 0.25 -0.60 -19.23
C ASP A 71 -0.61 -0.53 -17.96
N ALA A 72 -1.25 0.61 -17.70
CA ALA A 72 -2.15 0.78 -16.57
C ALA A 72 -3.34 -0.20 -16.62
N LYS A 73 -3.93 -0.41 -17.81
CA LYS A 73 -4.99 -1.42 -17.99
C LYS A 73 -4.50 -2.83 -17.68
N ARG A 74 -3.32 -3.19 -18.18
CA ARG A 74 -2.72 -4.51 -17.96
C ARG A 74 -2.45 -4.76 -16.48
N GLU A 75 -1.92 -3.76 -15.77
CA GLU A 75 -1.58 -3.86 -14.34
C GLU A 75 -2.81 -3.91 -13.44
N LEU A 76 -3.85 -3.15 -13.76
CA LEU A 76 -5.10 -3.10 -13.00
C LEU A 76 -6.10 -4.21 -13.40
N ASN A 77 -5.69 -5.14 -14.27
CA ASN A 77 -6.56 -6.17 -14.87
C ASN A 77 -7.85 -5.58 -15.46
N LEU A 78 -7.75 -4.39 -16.06
CA LEU A 78 -8.88 -3.75 -16.72
C LEU A 78 -9.09 -4.37 -18.11
N PRO A 79 -10.34 -4.43 -18.60
CA PRO A 79 -10.62 -4.95 -19.92
C PRO A 79 -9.86 -4.13 -20.97
N THR A 80 -9.04 -4.83 -21.76
CA THR A 80 -8.26 -4.27 -22.87
C THR A 80 -9.11 -4.00 -24.10
N ASP A 81 -10.34 -4.52 -24.15
CA ASP A 81 -11.25 -4.39 -25.28
C ASP A 81 -12.21 -3.20 -25.08
N SER A 82 -11.75 -2.00 -25.42
CA SER A 82 -12.64 -0.93 -25.86
C SER A 82 -12.72 -1.04 -27.39
N LYS A 83 -13.67 -1.85 -27.89
CA LYS A 83 -13.96 -1.96 -29.32
C LYS A 83 -14.18 -0.58 -29.94
N SER A 84 -13.42 -0.28 -30.99
CA SER A 84 -13.78 0.71 -32.03
C SER A 84 -14.95 0.21 -32.86
#